data_AF-A0A100XY85-F1
#
_entry.id   AF-A0A100XY85-F1
#
_cell.length_a   1.000
_cell.length_b   1.000
_cell.length_c   1.000
_cell.angle_alpha   90.00
_cell.angle_beta   90.00
_cell.angle_gamma   90.00
#
_symmetry.space_group_name_H-M   'P 1'
#
loop_
_entity.id
_entity.type
_entity.pdbx_description
1 polymer ?
#
loop_
_entity_poly.entity_id
_entity_poly.type
_entity_poly.pdbx_seq_one_letter_code
_entity_poly.pdbx_strand_id
1 'polypeptide(L)'
;MGVDNYVYLVFDMKLGDVRRFLEEEFKLESWDDDGEDTWVLDLKRYSLLDEEFQRVASGELAFDPPLRTTEGERIINADFRIYSVKGYTILEIHPAWRSRWGYVLSSELIRLLKKFMRAEPLLICGYRDDADLTELGFKHNNQLILINWLPKVVKTGRLEVIPSALTVVKRELLKMDTGLYGVSIPWRPGERGFLFIGELNDYAVIWFLGIVDLDDPENVLESLYEPSELACDLVIPVVLPLRDLGLVEDKRWQKIAENAFKTQISGTYNNPQL
;
A
#
# COMPACT_ATOMS: atom_id res chain seq x y z
N MET A 1 -11.17 10.90 -17.76
CA MET A 1 -9.80 10.37 -17.69
C MET A 1 -9.79 9.36 -16.57
N GLY A 2 -9.14 8.21 -16.75
CA GLY A 2 -9.02 7.22 -15.68
C GLY A 2 -8.10 7.74 -14.58
N VAL A 3 -8.27 7.23 -13.37
CA VAL A 3 -7.40 7.49 -12.23
C VAL A 3 -6.39 6.34 -12.15
N ASP A 4 -5.10 6.64 -12.13
CA ASP A 4 -4.03 5.65 -12.13
C ASP A 4 -3.63 5.28 -10.69
N ASN A 5 -3.46 3.99 -10.45
CA ASN A 5 -3.18 3.44 -9.13
C ASN A 5 -1.83 2.71 -9.11
N TYR A 6 -1.01 2.98 -8.11
CA TYR A 6 0.36 2.50 -8.00
C TYR A 6 0.59 1.83 -6.65
N VAL A 7 1.34 0.74 -6.65
CA VAL A 7 1.79 0.06 -5.44
C VAL A 7 3.31 0.11 -5.38
N TYR A 8 3.84 0.45 -4.22
CA TYR A 8 5.28 0.51 -3.97
C TYR A 8 5.68 -0.51 -2.94
N LEU A 9 6.82 -1.15 -3.20
CA LEU A 9 7.48 -2.06 -2.29
C LEU A 9 8.90 -1.54 -2.05
N VAL A 10 9.23 -1.32 -0.79
CA VAL A 10 10.54 -0.79 -0.38
C VAL A 10 11.40 -1.93 0.14
N PHE A 11 12.57 -2.13 -0.47
CA PHE A 11 13.53 -3.15 -0.11
C PHE A 11 14.85 -2.53 0.37
N ASP A 12 15.48 -3.12 1.36
CA ASP A 12 16.90 -2.89 1.70
C ASP A 12 17.86 -3.76 0.87
N MET A 13 17.30 -4.60 -0.01
CA MET A 13 18.04 -5.45 -0.93
C MET A 13 18.60 -4.68 -2.13
N LYS A 14 19.61 -5.26 -2.76
CA LYS A 14 20.17 -4.77 -4.02
C LYS A 14 19.24 -5.08 -5.20
N LEU A 15 19.32 -4.26 -6.24
CA LEU A 15 18.59 -4.43 -7.51
C LEU A 15 18.67 -5.87 -8.06
N GLY A 16 19.86 -6.48 -8.05
CA GLY A 16 20.06 -7.82 -8.60
C GLY A 16 19.28 -8.92 -7.87
N ASP A 17 19.00 -8.76 -6.58
CA ASP A 17 18.22 -9.74 -5.81
C ASP A 17 16.72 -9.52 -6.01
N VAL A 18 16.26 -8.26 -6.11
CA VAL A 18 14.87 -7.93 -6.48
C VAL A 18 14.57 -8.45 -7.89
N ARG A 19 15.49 -8.26 -8.84
CA ARG A 19 15.37 -8.81 -10.20
C ARG A 19 15.24 -10.32 -10.20
N ARG A 20 16.11 -11.03 -9.46
CA ARG A 20 16.07 -12.50 -9.37
C ARG A 20 14.72 -12.98 -8.82
N PHE A 21 14.23 -12.33 -7.76
CA PHE A 21 12.91 -12.62 -7.22
C PHE A 21 11.80 -12.44 -8.27
N LEU A 22 11.82 -11.35 -9.04
CA LEU A 22 10.83 -11.10 -10.08
C LEU A 22 10.88 -12.15 -11.18
N GLU A 23 12.08 -12.56 -11.62
CA GLU A 23 12.30 -13.62 -12.62
C GLU A 23 11.84 -15.00 -12.10
N GLU A 24 11.95 -15.26 -10.80
CA GLU A 24 11.57 -16.54 -10.18
C GLU A 24 10.06 -16.65 -9.90
N GLU A 25 9.41 -15.57 -9.47
CA GLU A 25 8.02 -15.58 -8.99
C GLU A 25 7.00 -15.12 -10.03
N PHE A 26 7.45 -14.43 -11.08
CA PHE A 26 6.62 -13.90 -12.15
C PHE A 26 7.21 -14.22 -13.51
N LYS A 27 6.35 -14.34 -14.53
CA LYS A 27 6.79 -14.35 -15.92
C LYS A 27 7.02 -12.89 -16.34
N LEU A 28 8.27 -12.53 -16.55
CA LEU A 28 8.64 -11.22 -17.12
C LEU A 28 8.37 -11.21 -18.62
N GLU A 29 7.57 -10.25 -19.08
CA GLU A 29 7.26 -10.07 -20.50
C GLU A 29 8.25 -9.10 -21.16
N SER A 30 8.74 -8.13 -20.39
CA SER A 30 9.81 -7.21 -20.78
C SER A 30 10.66 -6.79 -19.58
N TRP A 31 11.91 -6.43 -19.86
CA TRP A 31 12.83 -5.78 -18.92
C TRP A 31 13.72 -4.84 -19.71
N ASP A 32 13.63 -3.56 -19.39
CA ASP A 32 14.44 -2.51 -19.97
C ASP A 32 15.27 -1.88 -18.85
N ASP A 33 16.61 -1.92 -19.01
CA ASP A 33 17.49 -1.17 -18.13
C ASP A 33 17.29 0.33 -18.43
N ASP A 34 16.85 1.08 -17.41
CA ASP A 34 16.54 2.49 -17.59
C ASP A 34 17.81 3.35 -17.44
N GLY A 35 17.92 4.33 -18.32
CA GLY A 35 18.86 5.45 -18.18
C GLY A 35 18.29 6.56 -17.30
N GLU A 36 19.12 7.57 -17.03
CA GLU A 36 18.69 8.72 -16.23
C GLU A 36 17.62 9.54 -16.98
N ASP A 37 16.38 9.52 -16.49
CA ASP A 37 15.24 10.23 -17.06
C ASP A 37 15.43 11.75 -16.94
N THR A 38 15.23 12.49 -18.02
CA THR A 38 15.25 13.96 -18.05
C THR A 38 14.38 14.61 -16.99
N TRP A 39 13.21 14.03 -16.67
CA TRP A 39 12.35 14.54 -15.59
C TRP A 39 12.99 14.36 -14.21
N VAL A 40 13.67 13.24 -13.99
CA VAL A 40 14.41 12.98 -12.75
C VAL A 40 15.57 13.97 -12.61
N LEU A 41 16.30 14.22 -13.70
CA LEU A 41 17.39 15.21 -13.74
C LEU A 41 16.90 16.62 -13.40
N ASP A 42 15.78 17.04 -13.97
CA ASP A 42 15.20 18.36 -13.68
C ASP A 42 14.80 18.49 -12.20
N LEU A 43 14.13 17.47 -11.64
CA LEU A 43 13.74 17.51 -10.23
C LEU A 43 14.95 17.49 -9.27
N LYS A 44 16.04 16.77 -9.60
CA LYS A 44 17.31 16.85 -8.86
C LYS A 44 17.92 18.25 -8.94
N ARG A 45 17.91 18.87 -10.11
CA ARG A 45 18.42 20.23 -10.33
C ARG A 45 17.69 21.27 -9.46
N TYR A 46 16.40 21.06 -9.20
CA TYR A 46 15.60 21.87 -8.27
C TYR A 46 15.68 21.40 -6.81
N SER A 47 16.56 20.45 -6.48
CA SER A 47 16.72 19.86 -5.15
C SER A 47 15.44 19.26 -4.57
N LEU A 48 14.56 18.75 -5.43
CA LEU A 48 13.30 18.08 -5.05
C LEU A 48 13.48 16.57 -4.84
N LEU A 49 14.47 15.98 -5.53
CA LEU A 49 14.90 14.60 -5.33
C LEU A 49 16.32 14.57 -4.80
N ASP A 50 16.67 13.51 -4.08
CA ASP A 50 18.04 13.29 -3.64
C ASP A 50 18.94 12.90 -4.84
N GLU A 51 20.23 13.25 -4.77
CA GLU A 51 21.19 13.02 -5.88
C GLU A 51 21.29 11.54 -6.29
N GLU A 52 21.16 10.64 -5.30
CA GLU A 52 21.20 9.18 -5.49
C GLU A 52 19.89 8.61 -6.07
N PHE A 53 18.83 9.41 -6.22
CA PHE A 53 17.56 8.95 -6.79
C PHE A 53 17.74 8.58 -8.26
N GLN A 54 17.47 7.34 -8.65
CA GLN A 54 17.58 6.91 -10.04
C GLN A 54 16.45 5.95 -10.39
N ARG A 55 15.88 6.08 -11.59
CA ARG A 55 15.11 4.98 -12.20
C ARG A 55 16.13 4.08 -12.89
N VAL A 56 16.10 2.80 -12.58
CA VAL A 56 17.16 1.85 -12.98
C VAL A 56 16.66 0.72 -13.86
N ALA A 57 15.37 0.41 -13.80
CA ALA A 57 14.75 -0.56 -14.69
C ALA A 57 13.25 -0.30 -14.81
N SER A 58 12.66 -0.79 -15.89
CA SER A 58 11.22 -0.92 -16.06
C SER A 58 10.90 -2.16 -16.88
N GLY A 59 9.63 -2.54 -16.94
CA GLY A 59 9.19 -3.68 -17.72
C GLY A 59 7.76 -4.06 -17.40
N GLU A 60 7.43 -5.30 -17.73
CA GLU A 60 6.09 -5.85 -17.56
C GLU A 60 6.19 -7.25 -16.95
N LEU A 61 5.32 -7.54 -15.98
CA LEU A 61 5.17 -8.84 -15.37
C LEU A 61 3.76 -9.38 -15.59
N ALA A 62 3.65 -10.69 -15.83
CA ALA A 62 2.36 -11.37 -15.92
C ALA A 62 1.95 -11.94 -14.56
N PHE A 63 0.66 -11.81 -14.24
CA PHE A 63 0.05 -12.42 -13.08
C PHE A 63 -0.45 -13.82 -13.40
N ASP A 64 0.16 -14.83 -12.78
CA ASP A 64 -0.30 -16.21 -12.82
C ASP A 64 -0.57 -16.75 -11.39
N PRO A 65 -1.83 -17.03 -11.01
CA PRO A 65 -3.05 -16.78 -11.79
C PRO A 65 -3.40 -15.28 -11.86
N PRO A 66 -4.17 -14.85 -12.90
CA PRO A 66 -4.68 -13.48 -13.02
C PRO A 66 -5.46 -13.00 -11.79
N LEU A 67 -5.45 -11.70 -11.52
CA LEU A 67 -6.23 -11.11 -10.44
C LEU A 67 -7.70 -11.01 -10.87
N ARG A 68 -8.63 -11.45 -10.03
CA ARG A 68 -10.07 -11.30 -10.25
C ARG A 68 -10.57 -9.97 -9.68
N THR A 69 -11.55 -9.39 -10.34
CA THR A 69 -12.19 -8.13 -9.94
C THR A 69 -13.65 -8.33 -9.52
N THR A 70 -14.21 -7.37 -8.81
CA THR A 70 -15.64 -7.30 -8.48
C THR A 70 -16.53 -7.17 -9.74
N GLU A 71 -15.98 -6.64 -10.83
CA GLU A 71 -16.68 -6.48 -12.13
C GLU A 71 -16.66 -7.76 -12.99
N GLY A 72 -16.08 -8.87 -12.50
CA GLY A 72 -15.98 -10.14 -13.21
C GLY A 72 -14.86 -10.20 -14.25
N GLU A 73 -14.09 -9.13 -14.39
CA GLU A 73 -12.93 -9.02 -15.28
C GLU A 73 -11.66 -9.56 -14.61
N ARG A 74 -10.59 -9.73 -15.41
CA ARG A 74 -9.29 -10.23 -14.93
C ARG A 74 -8.15 -9.30 -15.31
N ILE A 75 -7.26 -9.04 -14.37
CA ILE A 75 -5.99 -8.36 -14.62
C ILE A 75 -4.90 -9.42 -14.78
N ILE A 76 -4.33 -9.50 -15.97
CA ILE A 76 -3.37 -10.55 -16.36
C ILE A 76 -1.91 -10.10 -16.26
N ASN A 77 -1.65 -8.81 -16.17
CA ASN A 77 -0.31 -8.22 -16.22
C ASN A 77 -0.27 -6.87 -15.49
N ALA A 78 0.94 -6.42 -15.18
CA ALA A 78 1.23 -5.10 -14.65
C ALA A 78 2.57 -4.61 -15.20
N ASP A 79 2.64 -3.31 -15.45
CA ASP A 79 3.90 -2.64 -15.66
C ASP A 79 4.60 -2.49 -14.31
N PHE A 80 5.93 -2.50 -14.32
CA PHE A 80 6.73 -2.16 -13.16
C PHE A 80 7.83 -1.16 -13.50
N ARG A 81 8.25 -0.44 -12.46
CA ARG A 81 9.45 0.41 -12.48
C ARG A 81 10.26 0.15 -11.22
N ILE A 82 11.57 0.22 -11.33
CA ILE A 82 12.48 0.08 -10.20
C ILE A 82 13.29 1.34 -10.04
N TYR A 83 13.33 1.83 -8.81
CA TYR A 83 14.09 3.00 -8.41
C TYR A 83 15.17 2.61 -7.39
N SER A 84 16.34 3.22 -7.49
CA SER A 84 17.33 3.24 -6.43
C SER A 84 17.24 4.56 -5.69
N VAL A 85 17.05 4.51 -4.37
CA VAL A 85 16.88 5.70 -3.53
C VAL A 85 17.55 5.47 -2.18
N LYS A 86 18.62 6.22 -1.86
CA LYS A 86 19.29 6.21 -0.54
C LYS A 86 19.75 4.84 -0.07
N GLY A 87 20.22 4.00 -1.00
CA GLY A 87 20.62 2.62 -0.72
C GLY A 87 19.47 1.63 -0.62
N TYR A 88 18.22 2.04 -0.87
CA TYR A 88 17.05 1.18 -0.97
C TYR A 88 16.67 0.95 -2.43
N THR A 89 16.06 -0.20 -2.70
CA THR A 89 15.41 -0.51 -3.98
C THR A 89 13.91 -0.35 -3.81
N ILE A 90 13.26 0.42 -4.67
CA ILE A 90 11.81 0.61 -4.64
C ILE A 90 11.23 0.04 -5.93
N LEU A 91 10.35 -0.95 -5.79
CA LEU A 91 9.57 -1.51 -6.89
C LEU A 91 8.20 -0.83 -6.91
N GLU A 92 7.91 -0.10 -7.99
CA GLU A 92 6.58 0.37 -8.33
C GLU A 92 5.90 -0.65 -9.24
N ILE A 93 4.64 -0.95 -8.97
CA ILE A 93 3.79 -1.82 -9.80
C ILE A 93 2.48 -1.10 -10.06
N HIS A 94 2.00 -1.11 -11.29
CA HIS A 94 0.67 -0.64 -11.63
C HIS A 94 0.05 -1.52 -12.72
N PRO A 95 -1.27 -1.80 -12.66
CA PRO A 95 -1.89 -2.65 -13.65
C PRO A 95 -1.80 -1.99 -15.03
N ALA A 96 -1.65 -2.78 -16.11
CA ALA A 96 -1.62 -2.24 -17.48
C ALA A 96 -2.89 -1.42 -17.78
N TRP A 97 -4.02 -1.82 -17.17
CA TRP A 97 -5.23 -1.02 -17.06
C TRP A 97 -5.27 -0.31 -15.71
N ARG A 98 -4.56 0.80 -15.65
CA ARG A 98 -4.19 1.56 -14.43
C ARG A 98 -5.35 1.92 -13.50
N SER A 99 -6.56 2.11 -14.05
CA SER A 99 -7.76 2.44 -13.28
C SER A 99 -8.46 1.25 -12.63
N ARG A 100 -8.03 0.02 -12.88
CA ARG A 100 -8.74 -1.18 -12.44
C ARG A 100 -8.29 -1.74 -11.10
N TRP A 101 -7.27 -1.14 -10.49
CA TRP A 101 -6.76 -1.62 -9.21
C TRP A 101 -7.84 -1.61 -8.12
N GLY A 102 -8.65 -0.54 -8.05
CA GLY A 102 -9.72 -0.41 -7.05
C GLY A 102 -10.84 -1.46 -7.15
N TYR A 103 -10.89 -2.25 -8.23
CA TYR A 103 -11.87 -3.33 -8.37
C TYR A 103 -11.28 -4.71 -8.04
N VAL A 104 -9.99 -4.81 -7.76
CA VAL A 104 -9.35 -6.09 -7.40
C VAL A 104 -9.95 -6.60 -6.10
N LEU A 105 -10.38 -7.87 -6.08
CA LEU A 105 -10.88 -8.48 -4.84
C LEU A 105 -9.80 -8.46 -3.76
N SER A 106 -10.14 -8.09 -2.53
CA SER A 106 -9.21 -8.04 -1.40
C SER A 106 -8.47 -9.37 -1.20
N SER A 107 -9.15 -10.51 -1.38
CA SER A 107 -8.51 -11.83 -1.29
C SER A 107 -7.46 -12.09 -2.40
N GLU A 108 -7.66 -11.54 -3.60
CA GLU A 108 -6.69 -11.59 -4.70
C GLU A 108 -5.50 -10.65 -4.43
N LEU A 109 -5.77 -9.46 -3.90
CA LEU A 109 -4.73 -8.55 -3.44
C LEU A 109 -3.87 -9.22 -2.37
N ILE A 110 -4.48 -9.79 -1.33
CA ILE A 110 -3.75 -10.45 -0.25
C ILE A 110 -2.93 -11.63 -0.77
N ARG A 111 -3.45 -12.41 -1.73
CA ARG A 111 -2.70 -13.46 -2.42
C ARG A 111 -1.47 -12.89 -3.15
N LEU A 112 -1.62 -11.76 -3.84
CA LEU A 112 -0.52 -11.09 -4.55
C LEU A 112 0.52 -10.55 -3.57
N LEU A 113 0.10 -9.84 -2.52
CA LEU A 113 0.99 -9.29 -1.49
C LEU A 113 1.79 -10.41 -0.81
N LYS A 114 1.18 -11.57 -0.53
CA LYS A 114 1.90 -12.74 0.01
C LYS A 114 3.02 -13.24 -0.90
N LYS A 115 2.88 -13.14 -2.23
CA LYS A 115 3.98 -13.47 -3.16
C LYS A 115 5.11 -12.47 -2.99
N PHE A 116 4.81 -11.17 -2.99
CA PHE A 116 5.82 -10.12 -2.78
C PHE A 116 6.50 -10.20 -1.43
N MET A 117 5.79 -10.57 -0.36
CA MET A 117 6.35 -10.73 0.97
C MET A 117 7.48 -11.77 1.06
N ARG A 118 7.58 -12.71 0.10
CA ARG A 118 8.68 -13.68 0.01
C ARG A 118 10.03 -13.04 -0.33
N ALA A 119 10.00 -11.90 -1.01
CA ALA A 119 11.16 -11.06 -1.27
C ALA A 119 11.52 -10.15 -0.08
N GLU A 120 10.81 -10.30 1.04
CA GLU A 120 11.08 -9.57 2.26
C GLU A 120 11.07 -8.02 2.16
N PRO A 121 10.15 -7.36 1.42
CA PRO A 121 10.06 -5.91 1.44
C PRO A 121 9.87 -5.39 2.87
N LEU A 122 10.48 -4.26 3.20
CA LEU A 122 10.30 -3.61 4.51
C LEU A 122 8.91 -2.99 4.64
N LEU A 123 8.39 -2.45 3.54
CA LEU A 123 7.14 -1.68 3.46
C LEU A 123 6.47 -1.95 2.11
N ILE A 124 5.15 -2.13 2.13
CA ILE A 124 4.28 -2.12 0.95
C ILE A 124 3.16 -1.11 1.18
N CYS A 125 2.97 -0.23 0.22
CA CYS A 125 1.97 0.84 0.26
C CYS A 125 1.53 1.21 -1.16
N GLY A 126 0.64 2.17 -1.30
CA GLY A 126 0.23 2.64 -2.63
C GLY A 126 -0.04 4.13 -2.71
N TYR A 127 -0.40 4.55 -3.91
CA TYR A 127 -0.69 5.92 -4.31
C TYR A 127 -1.68 5.92 -5.47
N ARG A 128 -2.44 7.01 -5.56
CA ARG A 128 -3.39 7.29 -6.62
C ARG A 128 -3.08 8.65 -7.21
N ASP A 129 -3.00 8.77 -8.53
CA ASP A 129 -2.48 9.98 -9.20
C ASP A 129 -3.36 11.23 -9.05
N ASP A 130 -4.65 11.04 -8.75
CA ASP A 130 -5.58 12.13 -8.47
C ASP A 130 -5.47 12.69 -7.05
N ALA A 131 -4.66 12.09 -6.18
CA ALA A 131 -4.44 12.57 -4.83
C ALA A 131 -3.52 13.80 -4.83
N ASP A 132 -3.89 14.84 -4.08
CA ASP A 132 -3.02 16.00 -3.87
C ASP A 132 -2.08 15.77 -2.68
N LEU A 133 -0.81 15.47 -2.98
CA LEU A 133 0.20 15.27 -1.94
C LEU A 133 0.42 16.53 -1.08
N THR A 134 0.06 17.72 -1.55
CA THR A 134 0.19 18.95 -0.75
C THR A 134 -0.80 19.00 0.41
N GLU A 135 -1.98 18.40 0.26
CA GLU A 135 -2.95 18.23 1.36
C GLU A 135 -2.42 17.27 2.43
N LEU A 136 -1.49 16.38 2.06
CA LEU A 136 -0.83 15.42 2.95
C LEU A 136 0.50 15.94 3.53
N GLY A 137 0.79 17.23 3.35
CA GLY A 137 1.95 17.91 3.94
C GLY A 137 3.23 17.89 3.10
N PHE A 138 3.17 17.40 1.86
CA PHE A 138 4.27 17.58 0.91
C PHE A 138 4.31 19.01 0.36
N LYS A 139 5.50 19.50 0.01
CA LYS A 139 5.64 20.84 -0.59
C LYS A 139 5.17 20.91 -2.04
N HIS A 140 5.13 19.78 -2.73
CA HIS A 140 4.85 19.70 -4.16
C HIS A 140 4.02 18.45 -4.45
N ASN A 141 3.05 18.58 -5.36
CA ASN A 141 2.25 17.47 -5.83
C ASN A 141 2.96 16.71 -6.96
N ASN A 142 3.85 15.76 -6.60
CA ASN A 142 4.58 14.94 -7.57
C ASN A 142 4.90 13.55 -6.99
N GLN A 143 4.54 12.49 -7.72
CA GLN A 143 4.73 11.09 -7.34
C GLN A 143 6.19 10.73 -7.01
N LEU A 144 7.18 11.26 -7.75
CA LEU A 144 8.59 10.94 -7.51
C LEU A 144 9.08 11.46 -6.14
N ILE A 145 8.44 12.51 -5.62
CA ILE A 145 8.74 13.04 -4.28
C ILE A 145 8.24 12.08 -3.20
N LEU A 146 7.08 11.42 -3.42
CA LEU A 146 6.60 10.35 -2.55
C LEU A 146 7.60 9.19 -2.54
N ILE A 147 8.01 8.70 -3.72
CA ILE A 147 9.00 7.62 -3.86
C ILE A 147 10.31 7.97 -3.13
N ASN A 148 10.78 9.21 -3.29
CA ASN A 148 11.99 9.71 -2.62
C ASN A 148 11.84 9.81 -1.08
N TRP A 149 10.61 9.93 -0.59
CA TRP A 149 10.30 9.99 0.84
C TRP A 149 10.15 8.60 1.48
N LEU A 150 9.66 7.58 0.77
CA LEU A 150 9.38 6.24 1.31
C LEU A 150 10.57 5.63 2.10
N PRO A 151 11.84 5.71 1.67
CA PRO A 151 12.95 5.19 2.47
C PRO A 151 13.07 5.84 3.85
N LYS A 152 12.68 7.12 4.00
CA LYS A 152 12.72 7.84 5.28
C LYS A 152 11.73 7.25 6.30
N VAL A 153 10.65 6.63 5.82
CA VAL A 153 9.60 6.01 6.64
C VAL A 153 10.11 4.76 7.36
N VAL A 154 11.01 4.00 6.72
CA VAL A 154 11.55 2.74 7.27
C VAL A 154 12.96 2.87 7.85
N LYS A 155 13.71 3.92 7.48
CA LYS A 155 15.13 4.10 7.84
C LYS A 155 15.41 4.15 9.34
N THR A 156 14.46 4.61 10.15
CA THR A 156 14.62 4.76 11.61
C THR A 156 14.55 3.42 12.36
N GLY A 157 14.31 2.30 11.66
CA GLY A 157 14.07 0.99 12.28
C GLY A 157 12.74 0.92 13.05
N ARG A 158 11.88 1.93 12.87
CA ARG A 158 10.55 2.00 13.46
C ARG A 158 9.62 2.79 12.56
N LEU A 159 8.49 2.19 12.19
CA LEU A 159 7.43 2.88 11.48
C LEU A 159 6.78 3.93 12.39
N GLU A 160 6.83 5.20 11.99
CA GLU A 160 6.18 6.32 12.70
C GLU A 160 5.01 6.94 11.95
N VAL A 161 4.89 6.65 10.64
CA VAL A 161 3.88 7.20 9.75
C VAL A 161 3.48 6.10 8.77
N ILE A 162 2.18 5.95 8.50
CA ILE A 162 1.71 5.09 7.40
C ILE A 162 1.49 5.92 6.13
N PRO A 163 2.06 5.50 4.98
CA PRO A 163 1.93 6.21 3.71
C PRO A 163 0.54 6.12 3.08
N SER A 164 -0.15 4.98 3.22
CA SER A 164 -1.45 4.68 2.60
C SER A 164 -2.44 4.06 3.58
N ALA A 165 -3.74 4.14 3.27
CA ALA A 165 -4.81 3.67 4.15
C ALA A 165 -4.68 2.17 4.45
N LEU A 166 -4.24 1.36 3.49
CA LEU A 166 -3.67 0.04 3.76
C LEU A 166 -2.15 0.11 3.59
N THR A 167 -1.42 -0.22 4.64
CA THR A 167 0.05 -0.30 4.66
C THR A 167 0.46 -1.65 5.23
N VAL A 168 1.35 -2.36 4.55
CA VAL A 168 1.99 -3.58 5.08
C VAL A 168 3.42 -3.26 5.45
N VAL A 169 3.86 -3.70 6.62
CA VAL A 169 5.23 -3.48 7.10
C VAL A 169 5.78 -4.73 7.76
N LYS A 170 7.09 -4.97 7.66
CA LYS A 170 7.76 -6.01 8.46
C LYS A 170 7.41 -5.84 9.94
N ARG A 171 7.00 -6.92 10.61
CA ARG A 171 6.44 -6.86 11.97
C ARG A 171 7.37 -6.17 12.96
N GLU A 172 8.68 -6.42 12.86
CA GLU A 172 9.71 -5.85 13.73
C GLU A 172 9.84 -4.32 13.65
N LEU A 173 9.39 -3.70 12.55
CA LEU A 173 9.38 -2.25 12.40
C LEU A 173 8.19 -1.59 13.10
N LEU A 174 7.17 -2.36 13.52
CA LEU A 174 5.97 -1.83 14.16
C LEU A 174 5.94 -2.15 15.66
N LYS A 175 6.07 -1.12 16.50
CA LYS A 175 6.04 -1.24 17.98
C LYS A 175 4.62 -1.20 18.56
N MET A 176 3.66 -1.76 17.86
CA MET A 176 2.25 -1.80 18.27
C MET A 176 1.73 -3.22 18.16
N ASP A 177 0.87 -3.63 19.08
CA ASP A 177 0.24 -4.94 19.02
C ASP A 177 -0.93 -4.96 18.03
N THR A 178 -1.41 -6.16 17.71
CA THR A 178 -2.62 -6.31 16.92
C THR A 178 -3.84 -5.74 17.66
N GLY A 179 -4.81 -5.24 16.89
CA GLY A 179 -6.06 -4.70 17.43
C GLY A 179 -6.51 -3.41 16.75
N LEU A 180 -7.65 -2.93 17.21
CA LEU A 180 -8.27 -1.68 16.80
C LEU A 180 -7.80 -0.52 17.68
N TYR A 181 -7.41 0.58 17.04
CA TYR A 181 -6.92 1.80 17.67
C TYR A 181 -7.74 3.00 17.21
N GLY A 182 -8.03 3.91 18.12
CA GLY A 182 -8.55 5.24 17.79
C GLY A 182 -7.40 6.17 17.40
N VAL A 183 -7.58 6.92 16.31
CA VAL A 183 -6.57 7.82 15.74
C VAL A 183 -7.15 9.19 15.43
N SER A 184 -6.34 10.23 15.60
CA SER A 184 -6.66 11.59 15.13
C SER A 184 -6.23 11.77 13.69
N ILE A 185 -7.03 12.47 12.88
CA ILE A 185 -6.76 12.67 11.45
C ILE A 185 -6.17 14.08 11.26
N PRO A 186 -4.86 14.25 10.99
CA PRO A 186 -4.22 15.56 10.97
C PRO A 186 -4.84 16.57 10.01
N TRP A 187 -5.29 16.10 8.84
CA TRP A 187 -5.92 16.93 7.81
C TRP A 187 -7.43 17.16 8.05
N ARG A 188 -8.01 16.59 9.12
CA ARG A 188 -9.40 16.82 9.54
C ARG A 188 -9.49 17.12 11.04
N PRO A 189 -9.15 18.34 11.47
CA PRO A 189 -9.13 18.70 12.89
C PRO A 189 -10.48 18.46 13.57
N GLY A 190 -10.46 17.74 14.70
CA GLY A 190 -11.66 17.40 15.48
C GLY A 190 -12.32 16.07 15.08
N GLU A 191 -11.92 15.49 13.95
CA GLU A 191 -12.37 14.15 13.53
C GLU A 191 -11.44 13.08 14.10
N ARG A 192 -12.03 11.97 14.55
CA ARG A 192 -11.33 10.77 14.99
C ARG A 192 -11.75 9.61 14.12
N GLY A 193 -10.78 8.82 13.69
CA GLY A 193 -11.00 7.61 12.94
C GLY A 193 -10.50 6.38 13.68
N PHE A 194 -10.54 5.26 12.96
CA PHE A 194 -10.04 3.99 13.45
C PHE A 194 -8.93 3.44 12.58
N LEU A 195 -8.01 2.72 13.20
CA LEU A 195 -6.92 2.02 12.56
C LEU A 195 -6.87 0.61 13.13
N PHE A 196 -6.99 -0.39 12.28
CA PHE A 196 -6.88 -1.80 12.64
C PHE A 196 -5.49 -2.32 12.28
N ILE A 197 -4.87 -3.05 13.20
CA ILE A 197 -3.59 -3.74 13.00
C ILE A 197 -3.83 -5.24 13.05
N GLY A 198 -3.71 -5.87 11.88
CA GLY A 198 -3.73 -7.32 11.72
C GLY A 198 -2.34 -7.88 11.42
N GLU A 199 -2.26 -9.21 11.27
CA GLU A 199 -1.03 -9.91 10.93
C GLU A 199 -1.20 -10.77 9.69
N LEU A 200 -0.13 -10.85 8.89
CA LEU A 200 -0.06 -11.69 7.71
C LEU A 200 1.37 -12.25 7.59
N ASN A 201 1.57 -13.50 8.02
CA ASN A 201 2.91 -14.09 8.21
C ASN A 201 3.76 -13.19 9.14
N ASP A 202 5.01 -12.86 8.77
CA ASP A 202 5.91 -12.02 9.56
C ASP A 202 5.71 -10.50 9.33
N TYR A 203 4.51 -10.11 8.88
CA TYR A 203 4.15 -8.73 8.58
C TYR A 203 2.96 -8.27 9.41
N ALA A 204 3.01 -6.99 9.79
CA ALA A 204 1.83 -6.27 10.23
C ALA A 204 1.11 -5.67 9.02
N VAL A 205 -0.21 -5.78 9.02
CA VAL A 205 -1.09 -5.13 8.05
C VAL A 205 -1.87 -4.06 8.80
N ILE A 206 -1.60 -2.81 8.45
CA ILE A 206 -2.21 -1.63 9.06
C ILE A 206 -3.29 -1.14 8.11
N TRP A 207 -4.53 -1.12 8.58
CA TRP A 207 -5.71 -0.74 7.82
C TRP A 207 -6.41 0.44 8.51
N PHE A 208 -6.28 1.62 7.93
CA PHE A 208 -6.96 2.83 8.36
C PHE A 208 -8.40 2.82 7.83
N LEU A 209 -9.35 2.66 8.75
CA LEU A 209 -10.77 2.52 8.43
C LEU A 209 -11.44 3.88 8.20
N GLY A 210 -10.75 4.99 8.46
CA GLY A 210 -11.37 6.32 8.44
C GLY A 210 -12.38 6.49 9.58
N ILE A 211 -13.49 7.17 9.29
CA ILE A 211 -14.53 7.53 10.26
C ILE A 211 -15.71 6.60 10.03
N VAL A 212 -15.67 5.44 10.68
CA VAL A 212 -16.72 4.43 10.63
C VAL A 212 -17.52 4.51 11.91
N ASP A 213 -18.85 4.54 11.79
CA ASP A 213 -19.74 4.30 12.93
C ASP A 213 -19.85 2.78 13.15
N LEU A 214 -19.11 2.26 14.13
CA LEU A 214 -19.08 0.84 14.45
C LEU A 214 -20.34 0.35 15.19
N ASP A 215 -21.23 1.25 15.60
CA ASP A 215 -22.53 0.91 16.16
C ASP A 215 -23.62 0.80 15.10
N ASP A 216 -23.42 1.39 13.92
CA ASP A 216 -24.32 1.30 12.76
C ASP A 216 -23.93 0.12 11.84
N PRO A 217 -24.75 -0.96 11.78
CA PRO A 217 -24.47 -2.11 10.94
C PRO A 217 -24.42 -1.79 9.44
N GLU A 218 -25.17 -0.79 8.97
CA GLU A 218 -25.18 -0.39 7.55
C GLU A 218 -23.84 0.26 7.20
N ASN A 219 -23.39 1.21 8.01
CA ASN A 219 -22.08 1.85 7.86
C ASN A 219 -20.93 0.83 7.94
N VAL A 220 -21.00 -0.12 8.88
CA VAL A 220 -20.03 -1.22 8.98
C VAL A 220 -20.00 -2.07 7.72
N LEU A 221 -21.17 -2.42 7.17
CA LEU A 221 -21.27 -3.24 5.97
C LEU A 221 -20.69 -2.51 4.76
N GLU A 222 -21.09 -1.26 4.55
CA GLU A 222 -20.64 -0.44 3.43
C GLU A 222 -19.15 -0.12 3.50
N SER A 223 -18.62 0.14 4.69
CA SER A 223 -17.22 0.57 4.86
C SER A 223 -16.22 -0.58 4.99
N LEU A 224 -16.62 -1.73 5.52
CA LEU A 224 -15.66 -2.79 5.90
C LEU A 224 -15.83 -4.11 5.15
N TYR A 225 -16.97 -4.32 4.48
CA TYR A 225 -17.30 -5.60 3.85
C TYR A 225 -17.40 -5.55 2.33
N GLU A 226 -17.12 -4.39 1.70
CA GLU A 226 -17.01 -4.30 0.26
C GLU A 226 -15.86 -5.22 -0.24
N PRO A 227 -16.09 -6.09 -1.24
CA PRO A 227 -15.08 -7.08 -1.61
C PRO A 227 -13.77 -6.56 -2.19
N SER A 228 -13.69 -5.30 -2.60
CA SER A 228 -12.47 -4.66 -3.09
C SER A 228 -11.86 -3.64 -2.12
N GLU A 229 -12.36 -3.55 -0.88
CA GLU A 229 -12.01 -2.50 0.06
C GLU A 229 -10.50 -2.36 0.28
N LEU A 230 -9.79 -3.47 0.54
CA LEU A 230 -8.35 -3.45 0.75
C LEU A 230 -7.57 -3.00 -0.50
N ALA A 231 -8.10 -3.25 -1.70
CA ALA A 231 -7.47 -2.79 -2.94
C ALA A 231 -7.62 -1.28 -3.14
N CYS A 232 -8.78 -0.73 -2.79
CA CYS A 232 -8.99 0.72 -2.73
C CYS A 232 -8.08 1.36 -1.69
N ASP A 233 -8.04 0.82 -0.47
CA ASP A 233 -7.28 1.42 0.63
C ASP A 233 -5.77 1.36 0.44
N LEU A 234 -5.26 0.34 -0.25
CA LEU A 234 -3.84 0.26 -0.57
C LEU A 234 -3.33 1.50 -1.29
N VAL A 235 -4.16 2.08 -2.16
CA VAL A 235 -3.74 3.15 -3.07
C VAL A 235 -4.17 4.53 -2.61
N ILE A 236 -5.00 4.64 -1.56
CA ILE A 236 -5.37 5.91 -0.95
C ILE A 236 -4.19 6.40 -0.08
N PRO A 237 -3.50 7.49 -0.45
CA PRO A 237 -2.44 8.03 0.37
C PRO A 237 -3.03 8.76 1.59
N VAL A 238 -2.41 8.58 2.76
CA VAL A 238 -2.89 9.17 4.02
C VAL A 238 -1.78 9.86 4.81
N VAL A 239 -0.53 9.40 4.76
CA VAL A 239 0.59 9.98 5.54
C VAL A 239 0.20 10.19 7.02
N LEU A 240 -0.42 9.17 7.62
CA LEU A 240 -0.99 9.26 8.96
C LEU A 240 0.08 8.97 10.02
N PRO A 241 0.36 9.89 10.97
CA PRO A 241 1.27 9.63 12.07
C PRO A 241 0.73 8.55 13.02
N LEU A 242 1.58 7.61 13.41
CA LEU A 242 1.28 6.58 14.41
C LEU A 242 1.55 7.08 15.85
N ARG A 243 1.32 8.37 16.09
CA ARG A 243 1.52 9.01 17.39
C ARG A 243 0.17 9.12 18.11
N ASP A 244 0.20 8.98 19.44
CA ASP A 244 -0.98 9.18 20.30
C ASP A 244 -2.18 8.26 19.98
N LEU A 245 -1.90 7.04 19.53
CA LEU A 245 -2.90 6.01 19.28
C LEU A 245 -3.40 5.40 20.59
N GLY A 246 -4.72 5.33 20.76
CA GLY A 246 -5.35 4.70 21.91
C GLY A 246 -5.98 3.36 21.51
N LEU A 247 -5.63 2.27 22.21
CA LEU A 247 -6.30 1.00 22.00
C LEU A 247 -7.81 1.15 22.30
N VAL A 248 -8.64 0.62 21.41
CA VAL A 248 -10.09 0.59 21.63
C VAL A 248 -10.41 -0.53 22.61
N GLU A 249 -10.84 -0.18 23.81
CA GLU A 249 -11.19 -1.16 24.86
C GLU A 249 -12.52 -1.89 24.59
N ASP A 250 -13.34 -1.37 23.67
CA ASP A 250 -14.61 -2.00 23.30
C ASP A 250 -14.38 -3.31 22.54
N LYS A 251 -14.64 -4.43 23.22
CA LYS A 251 -14.46 -5.79 22.69
C LYS A 251 -15.38 -6.10 21.51
N ARG A 252 -16.56 -5.48 21.42
CA ARG A 252 -17.47 -5.65 20.28
C ARG A 252 -16.85 -5.01 19.05
N TRP A 253 -16.39 -3.77 19.16
CA TRP A 253 -15.73 -3.06 18.06
C TRP A 253 -14.45 -3.76 17.59
N GLN A 254 -13.62 -4.22 18.53
CA GLN A 254 -12.45 -5.07 18.24
C GLN A 254 -12.82 -6.28 17.38
N LYS A 255 -13.88 -7.00 17.79
CA LYS A 255 -14.35 -8.20 17.08
C LYS A 255 -14.93 -7.89 15.70
N ILE A 256 -15.61 -6.77 15.53
CA ILE A 256 -16.13 -6.32 14.21
C ILE A 256 -14.96 -6.10 13.26
N ALA A 257 -13.96 -5.31 13.66
CA ALA A 257 -12.81 -5.02 12.82
C ALA A 257 -11.98 -6.29 12.51
N GLU A 258 -11.78 -7.16 13.50
CA GLU A 258 -11.07 -8.43 13.31
C GLU A 258 -11.82 -9.36 12.34
N ASN A 259 -13.14 -9.46 12.45
CA ASN A 259 -13.96 -10.27 11.56
C ASN A 259 -13.96 -9.71 10.13
N ALA A 260 -14.12 -8.39 9.97
CA ALA A 260 -14.04 -7.75 8.67
C ALA A 260 -12.69 -8.02 8.01
N PHE A 261 -11.59 -7.82 8.73
CA PHE A 261 -10.24 -8.10 8.23
C PHE A 261 -10.05 -9.56 7.81
N LYS A 262 -10.53 -10.52 8.63
CA LYS A 262 -10.51 -11.95 8.28
C LYS A 262 -11.30 -12.25 7.01
N THR A 263 -12.48 -11.64 6.85
CA THR A 263 -13.33 -11.77 5.67
C THR A 263 -12.62 -11.24 4.42
N GLN A 264 -12.00 -10.07 4.51
CA GLN A 264 -11.24 -9.47 3.39
C GLN A 264 -10.05 -10.37 2.97
N ILE A 265 -9.36 -10.99 3.93
CA ILE A 265 -8.26 -11.94 3.66
C ILE A 265 -8.76 -13.24 3.03
N SER A 266 -9.82 -13.83 3.59
CA SER A 266 -10.30 -15.15 3.14
C SER A 266 -11.09 -15.07 1.84
N GLY A 267 -11.64 -13.90 1.51
CA GLY A 267 -12.60 -13.73 0.43
C GLY A 267 -13.94 -14.41 0.70
N THR A 268 -14.21 -14.81 1.95
CA THR A 268 -15.47 -15.45 2.33
C THR A 268 -16.46 -14.40 2.77
N TYR A 269 -17.03 -13.68 1.80
CA TYR A 269 -18.16 -12.77 1.99
C TYR A 269 -19.48 -13.55 2.17
N ASN A 270 -19.43 -14.70 2.84
CA ASN A 270 -20.60 -15.46 3.23
C ASN A 270 -21.16 -14.77 4.46
N ASN A 271 -22.23 -14.00 4.27
CA ASN A 271 -22.92 -13.29 5.32
C ASN A 271 -23.70 -14.30 6.18
N PRO A 272 -23.28 -14.64 7.41
CA PRO A 272 -24.10 -15.49 8.24
C PRO A 272 -25.12 -14.64 8.98
N GLN A 273 -24.74 -13.41 9.40
CA GLN A 273 -25.57 -12.46 10.17
C GLN A 273 -24.94 -11.04 10.14
N LEU A 274 -25.65 -9.90 10.01
CA LEU A 274 -27.09 -9.60 10.18
C LEU A 274 -27.97 -10.67 10.82
#